data_AF-A0A7W0YLA7-F1
#
_entry.id   AF-A0A7W0YLA7-F1
#
_cell.length_a   1.000
_cell.length_b   1.000
_cell.length_c   1.000
_cell.angle_alpha   90.00
_cell.angle_beta   90.00
_cell.angle_gamma   90.00
#
_symmetry.space_group_name_H-M   'P 1'
#
loop_
_entity.id
_entity.type
_entity.pdbx_description
1 polymer ?
#
loop_
_entity_poly.entity_id
_entity_poly.type
_entity_poly.pdbx_seq_one_letter_code
_entity_poly.pdbx_strand_id
1 'polypeptide(L)'
;MVPEPEVARRILLLNTEKAHNLRERALEVARLAQNLAALDGRPEREFEAEFEEPALITLGLCYLENGRFAGGAYHPVLRRIDKFLGAALPKALEIRQERADRVLELDGAVTEAVAGLKARGFESPYLRTFVVARAGGAPEE
;
A
#
# COMPACT_ATOMS: atom_id res chain seq x y z
N MET A 1 -0.44 -27.36 17.05
CA MET A 1 0.98 -26.96 16.99
C MET A 1 1.02 -25.66 16.20
N VAL A 2 1.25 -24.54 16.91
CA VAL A 2 1.32 -23.20 16.29
C VAL A 2 2.63 -23.16 15.50
N PRO A 3 2.64 -22.76 14.21
CA PRO A 3 3.89 -22.65 13.48
C PRO A 3 4.76 -21.57 14.12
N GLU A 4 6.01 -21.91 14.44
CA GLU A 4 7.01 -21.00 14.98
C GLU A 4 7.19 -19.77 14.07
N PRO A 5 7.54 -18.59 14.62
CA PRO A 5 7.72 -17.35 13.85
C PRO A 5 8.67 -17.48 12.64
N GLU A 6 9.62 -18.41 12.70
CA GLU A 6 10.53 -18.72 11.59
C GLU A 6 9.82 -19.34 10.37
N VAL A 7 8.69 -20.01 10.57
CA VAL A 7 7.91 -20.62 9.48
C VAL A 7 7.16 -19.56 8.68
N ALA A 8 6.61 -18.52 9.33
CA ALA A 8 6.02 -17.38 8.64
C ALA A 8 7.06 -16.64 7.77
N ARG A 9 8.29 -16.50 8.29
CA ARG A 9 9.42 -15.93 7.54
C ARG A 9 9.82 -16.79 6.32
N ARG A 10 9.74 -18.13 6.43
CA ARG A 10 10.01 -19.06 5.32
C ARG A 10 8.91 -19.11 4.26
N ILE A 11 7.67 -18.77 4.59
CA ILE A 11 6.57 -18.76 3.61
C ILE A 11 6.74 -17.62 2.59
N LEU A 12 7.28 -16.46 2.98
CA LEU A 12 7.56 -15.37 2.04
C LEU A 12 8.69 -15.71 1.05
N LEU A 13 9.74 -16.37 1.55
CA LEU A 13 10.94 -16.71 0.77
C LEU A 13 10.72 -17.81 -0.28
N LEU A 14 9.65 -18.61 -0.15
CA LEU A 14 9.34 -19.72 -1.07
C LEU A 14 8.38 -19.31 -2.21
N ASN A 15 7.83 -18.08 -2.19
CA ASN A 15 6.95 -17.54 -3.25
C ASN A 15 7.72 -16.86 -4.41
N THR A 16 8.98 -17.23 -4.66
CA THR A 16 9.80 -16.62 -5.73
C THR A 16 9.51 -17.13 -7.14
N GLU A 17 8.49 -17.99 -7.36
CA GLU A 17 8.22 -18.61 -8.66
C GLU A 17 7.48 -17.70 -9.67
N LYS A 18 6.98 -16.52 -9.26
CA LYS A 18 6.39 -15.57 -10.21
C LYS A 18 6.61 -14.14 -9.74
N ALA A 19 6.97 -13.24 -10.65
CA ALA A 19 6.95 -11.81 -10.37
C ALA A 19 5.52 -11.40 -9.99
N HIS A 20 5.25 -11.32 -8.69
CA HIS A 20 3.96 -10.91 -8.16
C HIS A 20 3.62 -9.51 -8.67
N ASN A 21 2.40 -9.34 -9.18
CA ASN A 21 1.92 -8.01 -9.54
C ASN A 21 1.84 -7.12 -8.29
N LEU A 22 1.82 -5.80 -8.46
CA LEU A 22 1.84 -4.83 -7.34
C LEU A 22 0.86 -5.18 -6.21
N ARG A 23 -0.35 -5.62 -6.58
CA ARG A 23 -1.40 -5.97 -5.63
C ARG A 23 -1.00 -7.17 -4.76
N GLU A 24 -0.54 -8.25 -5.38
CA GLU A 24 -0.13 -9.46 -4.65
C GLU A 24 1.01 -9.14 -3.68
N ARG A 25 2.04 -8.43 -4.14
CA ARG A 25 3.16 -7.99 -3.29
C ARG A 25 2.70 -7.14 -2.10
N ALA A 26 1.84 -6.15 -2.36
CA ALA A 26 1.32 -5.28 -1.31
C ALA A 26 0.49 -6.07 -0.27
N LEU A 27 -0.37 -6.99 -0.72
CA LEU A 27 -1.16 -7.84 0.17
C LEU A 27 -0.29 -8.76 1.04
N GLU A 28 0.76 -9.34 0.47
CA GLU A 28 1.72 -10.18 1.21
C GLU A 28 2.45 -9.39 2.28
N VAL A 29 2.99 -8.22 1.92
CA VAL A 29 3.69 -7.34 2.86
C VAL A 29 2.77 -6.86 3.99
N ALA A 30 1.53 -6.44 3.70
CA ALA A 30 0.60 -6.00 4.73
C ALA A 30 0.19 -7.13 5.70
N ARG A 31 -0.05 -8.34 5.19
CA ARG A 31 -0.34 -9.51 6.03
C ARG A 31 0.86 -9.92 6.87
N LEU A 32 2.06 -9.87 6.30
CA LEU A 32 3.29 -10.11 7.05
C LEU A 32 3.44 -9.09 8.17
N ALA A 33 3.23 -7.80 7.89
CA ALA A 33 3.31 -6.75 8.89
C ALA A 33 2.30 -6.97 10.04
N GLN A 34 1.04 -7.31 9.73
CA GLN A 34 0.03 -7.63 10.74
C GLN A 34 0.43 -8.84 11.62
N ASN A 35 0.99 -9.89 11.01
CA ASN A 35 1.47 -11.06 11.75
C ASN A 35 2.67 -10.73 12.64
N LEU A 36 3.65 -9.99 12.12
CA LEU A 36 4.85 -9.60 12.86
C LEU A 36 4.52 -8.65 14.02
N ALA A 37 3.54 -7.76 13.86
CA ALA A 37 3.10 -6.86 14.93
C ALA A 37 2.59 -7.61 16.17
N ALA A 38 2.00 -8.80 15.99
CA ALA A 38 1.55 -9.61 17.12
C ALA A 38 2.70 -10.32 17.87
N LEU A 39 3.89 -10.42 17.25
CA LEU A 39 5.00 -11.26 17.72
C LEU A 39 6.23 -10.47 18.13
N ASP A 40 6.47 -9.30 17.52
CA ASP A 40 7.70 -8.53 17.68
C ASP A 40 7.38 -7.02 17.83
N GLY A 41 7.82 -6.45 18.95
CA GLY A 41 7.59 -5.05 19.31
C GLY A 41 8.63 -4.08 18.78
N ARG A 42 9.60 -4.54 17.97
CA ARG A 42 10.65 -3.65 17.42
C ARG A 42 10.06 -2.60 16.46
N PRO A 43 10.78 -1.48 16.25
CA PRO A 43 10.39 -0.45 15.29
C PRO A 43 10.15 -0.97 13.87
N GLU A 44 9.18 -0.39 13.14
CA GLU A 44 8.86 -0.76 11.75
C GLU A 44 10.10 -0.76 10.84
N ARG A 45 10.99 0.24 11.00
CA ARG A 45 12.25 0.36 10.26
C ARG A 45 13.22 -0.82 10.43
N GLU A 46 13.09 -1.60 11.49
CA GLU A 46 13.95 -2.78 11.69
C GLU A 46 13.47 -3.99 10.88
N PHE A 47 12.31 -3.89 10.21
CA PHE A 47 11.76 -4.90 9.31
C PHE A 47 11.88 -4.51 7.82
N GLU A 48 12.76 -3.56 7.48
CA GLU A 48 12.95 -3.07 6.11
C GLU A 48 13.30 -4.22 5.13
N ALA A 49 14.08 -5.19 5.57
CA ALA A 49 14.43 -6.37 4.75
C ALA A 49 13.22 -7.28 4.46
N GLU A 50 12.25 -7.33 5.38
CA GLU A 50 11.04 -8.14 5.27
C GLU A 50 9.94 -7.45 4.44
N PHE A 51 9.85 -6.13 4.50
CA PHE A 51 8.76 -5.37 3.86
C PHE A 51 9.07 -4.85 2.45
N GLU A 52 10.34 -4.92 2.03
CA GLU A 52 10.89 -4.42 0.76
C GLU A 52 10.77 -2.91 0.55
N GLU A 53 9.57 -2.35 0.71
CA GLU A 53 9.26 -0.94 0.46
C GLU A 53 8.12 -0.46 1.37
N PRO A 54 8.25 0.71 2.02
CA PRO A 54 7.26 1.18 2.99
C PRO A 54 5.88 1.43 2.38
N ALA A 55 5.80 1.77 1.09
CA ALA A 55 4.53 2.02 0.40
C ALA A 55 3.71 0.73 0.19
N LEU A 56 4.36 -0.45 0.17
CA LEU A 56 3.67 -1.74 0.03
C LEU A 56 2.78 -2.05 1.25
N ILE A 57 3.19 -1.61 2.45
CA ILE A 57 2.39 -1.74 3.66
C ILE A 57 1.08 -0.95 3.51
N THR A 58 1.18 0.35 3.20
CA THR A 58 0.01 1.23 3.03
C THR A 58 -0.91 0.76 1.90
N LEU A 59 -0.34 0.40 0.73
CA LEU A 59 -1.12 -0.14 -0.39
C LEU A 59 -1.80 -1.45 -0.05
N GLY A 60 -1.11 -2.33 0.68
CA GLY A 60 -1.64 -3.63 1.07
C GLY A 60 -2.83 -3.50 2.00
N LEU A 61 -2.77 -2.57 2.96
CA LEU A 61 -3.92 -2.23 3.81
C LEU A 61 -5.11 -1.70 2.99
N CYS A 62 -4.87 -0.84 2.00
CA CYS A 62 -5.92 -0.39 1.08
C CYS A 62 -6.56 -1.57 0.31
N TYR A 63 -5.76 -2.55 -0.12
CA TYR A 63 -6.26 -3.73 -0.83
C TYR A 63 -7.00 -4.73 0.08
N LEU A 64 -6.61 -4.84 1.35
CA LEU A 64 -7.31 -5.66 2.34
C LEU A 64 -8.72 -5.11 2.61
N GLU A 65 -8.85 -3.79 2.74
CA GLU A 65 -10.13 -3.10 2.94
C GLU A 65 -10.97 -3.10 1.65
N ASN A 66 -10.38 -2.70 0.53
CA ASN A 66 -11.05 -2.65 -0.77
C ASN A 66 -10.28 -3.46 -1.82
N GLY A 67 -10.75 -4.69 -2.03
CA GLY A 67 -10.21 -5.58 -3.04
C GLY A 67 -10.35 -5.09 -4.49
N ARG A 68 -10.97 -3.94 -4.79
CA ARG A 68 -11.02 -3.33 -6.14
C ARG A 68 -10.22 -2.03 -6.23
N PHE A 69 -9.48 -1.67 -5.18
CA PHE A 69 -8.67 -0.46 -5.11
C PHE A 69 -7.69 -0.32 -6.29
N ALA A 70 -7.60 0.88 -6.85
CA ALA A 70 -6.76 1.19 -8.01
C ALA A 70 -5.31 1.55 -7.61
N GLY A 71 -4.66 0.70 -6.80
CA GLY A 71 -3.37 1.01 -6.15
C GLY A 71 -2.22 1.44 -7.08
N GLY A 72 -2.21 0.98 -8.34
CA GLY A 72 -1.21 1.40 -9.33
C GLY A 72 -1.19 2.92 -9.59
N ALA A 73 -2.32 3.62 -9.43
CA ALA A 73 -2.37 5.08 -9.59
C ALA A 73 -1.70 5.83 -8.42
N TYR A 74 -1.68 5.23 -7.23
CA TYR A 74 -1.18 5.86 -5.99
C TYR A 74 0.24 5.44 -5.62
N HIS A 75 0.71 4.30 -6.13
CA HIS A 75 2.05 3.78 -5.82
C HIS A 75 3.17 4.80 -6.05
N PRO A 76 3.22 5.58 -7.14
CA PRO A 76 4.28 6.58 -7.35
C PRO A 76 4.30 7.71 -6.31
N VAL A 77 3.14 8.15 -5.80
CA VAL A 77 3.09 9.17 -4.75
C VAL A 77 3.44 8.56 -3.39
N LEU A 78 2.91 7.39 -3.06
CA LEU A 78 3.22 6.69 -1.81
C LEU A 78 4.71 6.37 -1.72
N ARG A 79 5.36 5.91 -2.80
CA ARG A 79 6.81 5.70 -2.83
C ARG A 79 7.64 6.93 -2.47
N ARG A 80 7.16 8.12 -2.82
CA ARG A 80 7.86 9.37 -2.52
C ARG A 80 7.70 9.75 -1.06
N ILE A 81 6.48 9.63 -0.52
CA ILE A 81 6.13 10.17 0.80
C ILE A 81 6.28 9.18 1.95
N ASP A 82 6.07 7.88 1.70
CA ASP A 82 6.18 6.87 2.75
C ASP A 82 7.66 6.57 3.03
N LYS A 83 7.97 6.51 4.33
CA LYS A 83 9.25 6.08 4.90
C LYS A 83 8.96 5.04 5.97
N PHE A 84 9.92 4.16 6.23
CA PHE A 84 9.79 3.26 7.37
C PHE A 84 9.75 4.06 8.68
N LEU A 85 8.83 3.67 9.56
CA LEU A 85 8.59 4.41 10.80
C LEU A 85 9.54 3.96 11.92
N GLY A 86 9.94 4.90 12.77
CA GLY A 86 10.69 4.61 14.00
C GLY A 86 9.82 4.11 15.16
N ALA A 87 8.49 4.09 14.99
CA ALA A 87 7.56 3.57 15.97
C ALA A 87 7.56 2.04 15.98
N ALA A 88 7.27 1.43 17.14
CA ALA A 88 7.05 -0.01 17.27
C ALA A 88 6.03 -0.49 16.23
N LEU A 89 6.26 -1.67 15.62
CA LEU A 89 5.46 -2.17 14.49
C LEU A 89 3.93 -2.14 14.73
N PRO A 90 3.40 -2.52 15.92
CA PRO A 90 1.96 -2.37 16.20
C PRO A 90 1.47 -0.93 16.06
N LYS A 91 2.22 0.03 16.63
CA LYS A 91 1.86 1.45 16.57
C LYS A 91 2.05 2.01 15.17
N ALA A 92 3.05 1.53 14.46
CA ALA A 92 3.30 1.90 13.07
C ALA A 92 2.13 1.43 12.17
N LEU A 93 1.59 0.23 12.40
CA LEU A 93 0.42 -0.27 11.67
C LEU A 93 -0.84 0.58 11.89
N GLU A 94 -1.06 1.12 13.09
CA GLU A 94 -2.16 2.08 13.32
C GLU A 94 -1.99 3.32 12.43
N ILE A 95 -0.77 3.90 12.38
CA ILE A 95 -0.47 5.06 11.52
C ILE A 95 -0.64 4.69 10.04
N ARG A 96 -0.24 3.48 9.64
CA ARG A 96 -0.39 2.97 8.28
C ARG A 96 -1.86 2.78 7.91
N GLN A 97 -2.69 2.32 8.85
CA GLN A 97 -4.13 2.19 8.66
C GLN A 97 -4.77 3.56 8.46
N GLU A 98 -4.45 4.54 9.31
CA GLU A 98 -4.95 5.93 9.14
C GLU A 98 -4.55 6.52 7.77
N ARG A 99 -3.33 6.21 7.29
CA ARG A 99 -2.90 6.61 5.93
C ARG A 99 -3.68 5.87 4.84
N ALA A 100 -3.90 4.58 5.00
CA ALA A 100 -4.68 3.76 4.06
C ALA A 100 -6.12 4.30 3.94
N ASP A 101 -6.75 4.64 5.07
CA ASP A 101 -8.10 5.21 5.10
C ASP A 101 -8.16 6.52 4.31
N ARG A 102 -7.18 7.41 4.49
CA ARG A 102 -7.05 8.67 3.70
C ARG A 102 -6.83 8.41 2.21
N VAL A 103 -6.06 7.38 1.86
CA VAL A 103 -5.84 7.00 0.45
C VAL A 103 -7.12 6.47 -0.18
N LEU A 104 -7.92 5.69 0.57
CA LEU A 104 -9.22 5.19 0.12
C LEU A 104 -10.25 6.32 -0.01
N GLU A 105 -10.25 7.28 0.91
CA GLU A 105 -11.06 8.51 0.79
C GLU A 105 -10.71 9.29 -0.48
N LEU A 106 -9.41 9.50 -0.73
CA LEU A 106 -8.93 10.11 -1.97
C LEU A 106 -9.37 9.30 -3.20
N ASP A 107 -9.33 7.96 -3.14
CA ASP A 107 -9.77 7.12 -4.25
C ASP A 107 -11.27 7.23 -4.54
N GLY A 108 -12.09 7.44 -3.52
CA GLY A 108 -13.49 7.81 -3.66
C GLY A 108 -13.64 9.11 -4.46
N ALA A 109 -13.00 10.19 -4.02
CA ALA A 109 -13.06 11.49 -4.69
C ALA A 109 -12.51 11.45 -6.13
N VAL A 110 -11.42 10.71 -6.36
CA VAL A 110 -10.86 10.50 -7.70
C VAL A 110 -11.84 9.72 -8.59
N THR A 111 -12.55 8.74 -8.04
CA THR A 111 -13.56 7.98 -8.78
C THR A 111 -14.70 8.88 -9.25
N GLU A 112 -15.21 9.75 -8.39
CA GLU A 112 -16.23 10.74 -8.73
C GLU A 112 -15.74 11.72 -9.80
N ALA A 113 -14.52 12.24 -9.64
CA ALA A 113 -13.92 13.14 -10.63
C ALA A 113 -13.75 12.47 -12.00
N VAL A 114 -13.28 11.22 -12.04
CA VAL A 114 -13.16 10.44 -13.28
C VAL A 114 -14.53 10.22 -13.92
N ALA A 115 -15.56 9.93 -13.13
CA ALA A 115 -16.92 9.77 -13.64
C ALA A 115 -17.45 11.07 -14.26
N GLY A 116 -17.24 12.22 -13.58
CA GLY A 116 -17.62 13.54 -14.10
C GLY A 116 -16.88 13.91 -15.40
N LEU A 117 -15.60 13.56 -15.51
CA LEU A 117 -14.84 13.76 -16.75
C LEU A 117 -15.36 12.87 -17.88
N LYS A 118 -15.65 11.60 -17.62
CA LYS A 118 -16.26 10.70 -18.62
C LYS A 118 -17.62 11.20 -19.11
N ALA A 119 -18.47 11.68 -18.21
CA ALA A 119 -19.77 12.27 -18.58
C ALA A 119 -19.63 13.50 -19.49
N ARG A 120 -18.47 14.18 -19.48
CA ARG A 120 -18.13 15.31 -20.34
C ARG A 120 -17.39 14.90 -21.63
N GLY A 121 -17.30 13.60 -21.91
CA GLY A 121 -16.69 13.06 -23.14
C GLY A 121 -15.19 12.78 -23.07
N PHE A 122 -14.57 12.86 -21.88
CA PHE A 122 -13.16 12.48 -21.73
C PHE A 122 -13.01 10.96 -21.59
N GLU A 123 -12.40 10.30 -22.57
CA GLU A 123 -12.11 8.88 -22.54
C GLU A 123 -10.60 8.62 -22.66
N SER A 124 -10.00 8.02 -21.63
CA SER A 124 -8.60 7.58 -21.66
C SER A 124 -8.40 6.44 -20.65
N PRO A 125 -7.62 5.41 -20.99
CA PRO A 125 -7.24 4.37 -20.03
C PRO A 125 -6.39 4.91 -18.87
N TYR A 126 -5.78 6.09 -19.04
CA TYR A 126 -4.92 6.74 -18.04
C TYR A 126 -5.63 7.86 -17.26
N LEU A 127 -6.94 8.07 -17.50
CA LEU A 127 -7.68 9.21 -16.93
C LEU A 127 -7.56 9.28 -15.40
N ARG A 128 -7.67 8.13 -14.71
CA ARG A 128 -7.48 8.04 -13.26
C ARG A 128 -6.07 8.48 -12.85
N THR A 129 -5.04 7.93 -13.49
CA THR A 129 -3.64 8.27 -13.21
C THR A 129 -3.38 9.77 -13.38
N PHE A 130 -3.96 10.40 -14.42
CA PHE A 130 -3.86 11.85 -14.60
C PHE A 130 -4.55 12.63 -13.49
N VAL A 131 -5.76 12.24 -13.08
CA VAL A 131 -6.48 12.89 -11.98
C VAL A 131 -5.67 12.80 -10.68
N VAL A 132 -5.14 11.62 -10.35
CA VAL A 132 -4.30 11.41 -9.16
C VAL A 132 -3.02 12.28 -9.23
N ALA A 133 -2.35 12.31 -10.37
CA ALA A 133 -1.15 13.13 -10.55
C ALA A 133 -1.41 14.62 -10.37
N ARG A 134 -2.59 15.12 -10.79
CA ARG A 134 -3.00 16.52 -10.58
C ARG A 134 -3.42 16.81 -9.14
N ALA A 135 -4.03 15.84 -8.46
CA ALA A 135 -4.40 15.97 -7.04
C ALA A 135 -3.17 15.97 -6.11
N GLY A 136 -2.10 15.25 -6.48
CA GLY A 136 -0.88 15.11 -5.66
C GLY A 136 0.20 16.18 -5.86
N GLY A 137 -0.05 17.22 -6.68
CA GLY A 137 0.88 18.30 -6.95
C GLY A 137 1.96 17.97 -8.00
N ALA A 138 2.06 18.84 -9.03
CA ALA A 138 3.24 18.97 -9.86
C ALA A 138 4.40 19.56 -9.02
N PRO A 139 5.68 19.29 -9.34
CA PRO A 139 6.72 20.25 -8.99
C PRO A 139 6.37 21.59 -9.66
N GLU A 140 6.42 22.66 -8.88
CA GLU A 140 6.48 24.03 -9.38
C GLU A 140 7.68 24.19 -10.33
N GLU A 141 7.55 25.08 -11.31
CA GLU A 141 8.66 25.55 -12.15
C GLU A 141 9.82 26.12 -11.31
#